data_AF-A0A314URX6-F1
#
_entry.id   AF-A0A314URX6-F1
#
_cell.length_a   1.000
_cell.length_b   1.000
_cell.length_c   1.000
_cell.angle_alpha   90.00
_cell.angle_beta   90.00
_cell.angle_gamma   90.00
#
_symmetry.space_group_name_H-M   'P 1'
#
loop_
_entity.id
_entity.type
_entity.pdbx_description
1 polymer ?
#
loop_
_entity_poly.entity_id
_entity_poly.type
_entity_poly.pdbx_seq_one_letter_code
_entity_poly.pdbx_strand_id
1 'polypeptide(L)'
;MRLNLVLKTALVNMYSKCQKMEDAIKVSNQTPHYDVLLWTSVISGFTQSLRVTDAIAALHEMELSGIVPNNFTYSSILKASSEILSLELGKQIHSRIIKAGLEMILVQEVH
;
A
#
# COMPACT_ATOMS: atom_id res chain seq x y z
N MET A 1 23.14 -0.30 -6.20
CA MET A 1 22.18 0.20 -5.18
C MET A 1 20.77 -0.41 -5.29
N ARG A 2 20.25 -0.73 -6.49
CA ARG A 2 18.93 -1.40 -6.70
C ARG A 2 18.74 -2.74 -5.98
N LEU A 3 19.78 -3.57 -5.87
CA LEU A 3 19.72 -4.88 -5.21
C LEU A 3 19.33 -4.79 -3.73
N ASN A 4 19.75 -3.71 -3.05
CA ASN A 4 19.44 -3.48 -1.64
C ASN A 4 17.93 -3.17 -1.46
N LEU A 5 17.33 -2.44 -2.39
CA LEU A 5 15.90 -2.11 -2.36
C LEU A 5 15.01 -3.32 -2.64
N VAL A 6 15.42 -4.18 -3.58
CA VAL A 6 14.73 -5.46 -3.87
C VAL A 6 14.79 -6.37 -2.63
N LEU A 7 15.97 -6.50 -2.01
CA LEU A 7 16.11 -7.31 -0.78
C LEU A 7 15.26 -6.76 0.36
N LYS A 8 15.25 -5.44 0.57
CA LYS A 8 14.41 -4.80 1.58
C LYS A 8 12.93 -5.04 1.33
N THR A 9 12.47 -4.89 0.10
CA THR A 9 11.08 -5.18 -0.29
C THR A 9 10.71 -6.63 0.00
N ALA A 10 11.61 -7.57 -0.31
CA ALA A 10 11.40 -8.99 -0.01
C ALA A 10 11.32 -9.26 1.51
N LEU A 11 12.17 -8.63 2.31
CA LEU A 11 12.15 -8.73 3.76
C LEU A 11 10.88 -8.13 4.36
N VAL A 12 10.45 -6.94 3.90
CA VAL A 12 9.19 -6.30 4.31
C VAL A 12 8.01 -7.24 4.05
N ASN A 13 7.93 -7.82 2.86
CA ASN A 13 6.86 -8.77 2.51
C ASN A 13 6.89 -10.03 3.40
N MET A 14 8.08 -10.57 3.66
CA MET A 14 8.26 -11.74 4.54
C MET A 14 7.79 -11.44 5.97
N TYR A 15 8.27 -10.34 6.57
CA TYR A 15 7.88 -9.93 7.92
C TYR A 15 6.38 -9.62 8.02
N SER A 16 5.80 -8.96 7.01
CA SER A 16 4.36 -8.68 6.94
C SER A 16 3.53 -9.97 6.94
N LYS A 17 3.89 -10.96 6.12
CA LYS A 17 3.22 -12.27 6.09
C LYS A 17 3.35 -13.07 7.39
N CYS A 18 4.39 -12.81 8.18
CA CYS A 18 4.57 -13.38 9.51
C CYS A 18 3.89 -12.56 10.63
N GLN A 19 3.05 -11.58 10.30
CA GLN A 19 2.41 -10.66 11.26
C GLN A 19 3.41 -9.88 12.13
N LYS A 20 4.64 -9.66 11.62
CA LYS A 20 5.69 -8.88 12.29
C LYS A 20 5.86 -7.52 11.64
N MET A 21 4.77 -6.75 11.61
CA MET A 21 4.75 -5.48 10.87
C MET A 21 5.75 -4.46 11.42
N GLU A 22 6.03 -4.48 12.73
CA GLU A 22 7.02 -3.62 13.37
C GLU A 22 8.43 -3.89 12.83
N ASP A 23 8.77 -5.15 12.56
CA ASP A 23 10.06 -5.51 11.98
C ASP A 23 10.11 -5.17 10.48
N ALA A 24 8.99 -5.30 9.76
CA ALA A 24 8.88 -4.83 8.39
C ALA A 24 9.17 -3.32 8.29
N ILE A 25 8.58 -2.51 9.18
CA ILE A 25 8.79 -1.06 9.23
C ILE A 25 10.24 -0.69 9.60
N LYS A 26 10.87 -1.42 10.54
CA LYS A 26 12.30 -1.22 10.85
C LYS A 26 13.16 -1.42 9.61
N VAL A 27 12.90 -2.47 8.82
CA VAL A 27 13.67 -2.76 7.60
C VAL A 27 13.42 -1.71 6.53
N SER A 28 12.17 -1.29 6.33
CA SER A 28 11.84 -0.28 5.32
C SER A 28 12.49 1.07 5.65
N ASN A 29 12.54 1.47 6.93
CA ASN A 29 13.18 2.71 7.39
C ASN A 29 14.71 2.75 7.26
N GLN A 30 15.36 1.63 6.91
CA GLN A 30 16.80 1.62 6.61
C GLN A 30 17.14 2.22 5.24
N THR A 31 16.16 2.74 4.49
CA THR A 31 16.38 3.55 3.28
C THR A 31 15.58 4.85 3.36
N PRO A 32 16.18 6.02 3.07
CA PRO A 32 15.43 7.27 2.99
C PRO A 32 14.60 7.38 1.70
N HIS A 33 14.87 6.53 0.70
CA HIS A 33 14.19 6.55 -0.59
C HIS A 33 13.43 5.24 -0.78
N TYR A 34 12.11 5.33 -0.79
CA TYR A 34 11.21 4.24 -1.12
C TYR A 34 10.87 4.36 -2.61
N ASP A 35 10.85 3.25 -3.32
CA ASP A 35 10.23 3.19 -4.64
C ASP A 35 8.77 2.74 -4.52
N VAL A 36 8.07 2.71 -5.66
CA VAL A 36 6.68 2.27 -5.73
C VAL A 36 6.50 0.87 -5.14
N LEU A 37 7.47 -0.05 -5.32
CA LEU A 37 7.38 -1.42 -4.86
C LEU A 37 7.48 -1.54 -3.33
N LEU A 38 8.42 -0.80 -2.73
CA LEU A 38 8.58 -0.79 -1.27
C LEU A 38 7.36 -0.16 -0.59
N TRP A 39 6.86 0.96 -1.11
CA TRP A 39 5.62 1.59 -0.62
C TRP A 39 4.42 0.65 -0.72
N THR A 40 4.23 0.04 -1.90
CA THR A 40 3.14 -0.92 -2.12
C THR A 40 3.24 -2.08 -1.12
N SER A 41 4.45 -2.59 -0.86
CA SER A 41 4.65 -3.69 0.09
C SER A 41 4.32 -3.30 1.52
N VAL A 42 4.71 -2.10 1.96
CA VAL A 42 4.37 -1.59 3.30
C VAL A 42 2.86 -1.39 3.44
N ILE A 43 2.21 -0.75 2.47
CA ILE A 43 0.77 -0.51 2.47
C ILE A 43 0.00 -1.84 2.50
N SER A 44 0.38 -2.79 1.65
CA SER A 44 -0.22 -4.13 1.64
C SER A 44 -0.02 -4.84 2.98
N GLY A 45 1.17 -4.74 3.59
CA GLY A 45 1.43 -5.29 4.91
C GLY A 45 0.50 -4.73 6.00
N PHE A 46 0.26 -3.41 6.00
CA PHE A 46 -0.70 -2.79 6.92
C PHE A 46 -2.13 -3.28 6.69
N THR A 47 -2.59 -3.34 5.43
CA THR A 47 -3.94 -3.83 5.12
C THR A 47 -4.14 -5.28 5.55
N GLN A 48 -3.17 -6.17 5.30
CA GLN A 48 -3.20 -7.58 5.73
C GLN A 48 -3.17 -7.75 7.24
N SER A 49 -2.60 -6.78 7.97
CA SER A 49 -2.55 -6.77 9.43
C SER A 49 -3.78 -6.07 10.06
N LEU A 50 -4.83 -5.78 9.28
CA LEU A 50 -6.03 -5.04 9.69
C LEU A 50 -5.74 -3.62 10.23
N ARG A 51 -4.60 -3.04 9.86
CA ARG A 51 -4.15 -1.70 10.27
C ARG A 51 -4.47 -0.67 9.18
N VAL A 52 -5.76 -0.53 8.86
CA VAL A 52 -6.22 0.27 7.71
C VAL A 52 -5.85 1.75 7.84
N THR A 53 -5.89 2.31 9.05
CA THR A 53 -5.47 3.69 9.31
C THR A 53 -4.01 3.93 8.94
N ASP A 54 -3.12 2.99 9.27
CA ASP A 54 -1.69 3.08 8.97
C ASP A 54 -1.45 2.90 7.46
N ALA A 55 -2.23 2.04 6.80
CA ALA A 55 -2.18 1.90 5.34
C ALA A 55 -2.56 3.20 4.62
N ILE A 56 -3.58 3.92 5.11
CA ILE A 56 -4.01 5.21 4.55
C ILE A 56 -2.95 6.28 4.81
N ALA A 57 -2.36 6.32 6.00
CA ALA A 57 -1.27 7.23 6.32
C ALA A 57 -0.07 7.01 5.38
N ALA A 58 0.33 5.75 5.18
CA ALA A 58 1.41 5.39 4.26
C ALA A 58 1.08 5.73 2.79
N LEU A 59 -0.16 5.54 2.33
CA LEU A 59 -0.59 6.00 1.01
C LEU A 59 -0.44 7.52 0.88
N HIS A 60 -0.84 8.27 1.89
CA HIS A 60 -0.73 9.72 1.87
C HIS A 60 0.74 10.19 1.84
N GLU A 61 1.62 9.56 2.61
CA GLU A 61 3.06 9.85 2.58
C GLU A 61 3.70 9.51 1.23
N MET A 62 3.29 8.40 0.60
CA MET A 62 3.71 8.03 -0.75
C MET A 62 3.34 9.13 -1.77
N GLU A 63 2.10 9.61 -1.74
CA GLU A 63 1.61 10.69 -2.61
C GLU A 63 2.36 12.01 -2.35
N LEU A 64 2.56 12.39 -1.08
CA LEU A 64 3.31 13.60 -0.70
C LEU A 64 4.78 13.53 -1.13
N SER A 65 5.34 12.32 -1.21
CA SER A 65 6.69 12.09 -1.74
C SER A 65 6.78 12.20 -3.27
N GLY A 66 5.68 12.53 -3.95
CA GLY A 66 5.60 12.62 -5.41
C GLY A 66 5.64 11.26 -6.11
N ILE A 67 5.44 10.17 -5.38
CA ILE A 67 5.45 8.81 -5.93
C ILE A 67 4.02 8.40 -6.21
N VAL A 68 3.73 8.11 -7.48
CA VAL A 68 2.37 7.73 -7.90
C VAL A 68 2.04 6.30 -7.44
N PRO A 69 0.97 6.10 -6.65
CA PRO A 69 0.49 4.76 -6.30
C PRO A 69 0.11 3.95 -7.54
N ASN A 70 0.35 2.64 -7.50
CA ASN A 70 -0.03 1.75 -8.59
C ASN A 70 -1.37 1.06 -8.29
N ASN A 71 -1.84 0.26 -9.25
CA ASN A 71 -3.10 -0.48 -9.10
C ASN A 71 -3.11 -1.39 -7.87
N PHE A 72 -2.00 -2.07 -7.57
CA PHE A 72 -1.91 -2.93 -6.39
C PHE A 72 -2.06 -2.12 -5.10
N THR A 73 -1.45 -0.94 -5.01
CA THR A 73 -1.60 -0.05 -3.86
C THR A 73 -3.07 0.31 -3.62
N TYR A 74 -3.77 0.73 -4.67
CA TYR A 74 -5.18 1.09 -4.57
C TYR A 74 -6.09 -0.12 -4.31
N SER A 75 -5.87 -1.25 -4.98
CA SER A 75 -6.61 -2.50 -4.75
C SER A 75 -6.51 -2.97 -3.31
N SER A 76 -5.32 -2.92 -2.71
CA SER A 76 -5.13 -3.33 -1.31
C SER A 76 -5.95 -2.49 -0.35
N ILE A 77 -5.98 -1.17 -0.52
CA ILE A 77 -6.74 -0.27 0.36
C ILE A 77 -8.25 -0.36 0.08
N LEU A 78 -8.65 -0.51 -1.18
CA LEU A 78 -10.05 -0.70 -1.54
C LEU A 78 -10.60 -2.00 -0.93
N LYS A 79 -9.83 -3.10 -1.03
CA LYS A 79 -10.16 -4.37 -0.35
C LYS A 79 -10.30 -4.17 1.15
N ALA A 80 -9.32 -3.52 1.78
CA ALA A 80 -9.36 -3.22 3.22
C ALA A 80 -10.60 -2.40 3.59
N SER A 81 -11.02 -1.44 2.75
CA SER A 81 -12.23 -0.65 2.97
C SER A 81 -13.51 -1.49 2.96
N SER A 82 -13.56 -2.50 2.09
CA SER A 82 -14.66 -3.46 2.04
C SER A 82 -14.68 -4.37 3.27
N GLU A 83 -13.51 -4.83 3.73
CA GLU A 83 -13.38 -5.69 4.91
C GLU A 83 -13.83 -4.99 6.19
N ILE A 84 -13.60 -3.67 6.31
CA ILE A 84 -14.09 -2.86 7.44
C ILE A 84 -15.47 -2.24 7.19
N LEU A 85 -16.14 -2.59 6.10
CA LEU A 85 -17.46 -2.05 5.69
C LEU A 85 -17.53 -0.52 5.65
N SER A 86 -16.42 0.15 5.29
CA SER A 86 -16.34 1.60 5.22
C SER A 86 -16.58 2.10 3.80
N LEU A 87 -17.86 2.38 3.49
CA LEU A 87 -18.25 2.98 2.22
C LEU A 87 -17.58 4.33 1.97
N GLU A 88 -17.40 5.12 3.04
CA GLU A 88 -16.77 6.44 2.95
C GLU A 88 -15.31 6.33 2.49
N LEU A 89 -14.55 5.41 3.07
CA LEU A 89 -13.18 5.15 2.62
C LEU A 89 -13.16 4.65 1.16
N GLY A 90 -14.07 3.73 0.81
CA GLY A 90 -14.20 3.24 -0.55
C GLY A 90 -14.41 4.38 -1.57
N LYS A 91 -15.28 5.34 -1.28
CA LYS A 91 -15.53 6.52 -2.12
C LYS A 91 -14.31 7.44 -2.23
N GLN A 92 -13.57 7.64 -1.14
CA GLN A 92 -12.36 8.45 -1.14
C GLN A 92 -11.27 7.83 -2.02
N ILE A 93 -11.03 6.53 -1.87
CA ILE A 93 -10.04 5.79 -2.67
C ILE A 93 -10.47 5.73 -4.13
N HIS A 94 -11.75 5.46 -4.40
CA HIS A 94 -12.30 5.51 -5.75
C HIS A 94 -12.02 6.87 -6.41
N SER A 95 -12.33 7.98 -5.74
CA SER A 95 -12.04 9.33 -6.26
C SER A 95 -10.56 9.58 -6.55
N ARG A 96 -9.64 8.96 -5.79
CA ARG A 96 -8.20 9.06 -6.04
C ARG A 96 -7.77 8.24 -7.26
N ILE A 97 -8.30 7.03 -7.44
CA ILE A 97 -8.10 6.19 -8.64
C ILE A 97 -8.49 6.96 -9.90
N ILE A 98 -9.63 7.65 -9.87
CA ILE A 98 -10.11 8.52 -10.95
C ILE A 98 -9.08 9.59 -11.29
N LYS A 99 -8.65 10.35 -10.28
CA LYS A 99 -7.67 11.44 -10.45
C LYS A 99 -6.30 10.93 -10.94
N ALA A 100 -5.94 9.70 -10.60
CA ALA A 100 -4.71 9.05 -11.07
C ALA A 100 -4.82 8.49 -12.50
N GLY A 101 -6.01 8.51 -13.12
CA GLY A 101 -6.24 7.95 -14.45
C GLY A 101 -6.25 6.41 -14.51
N LEU A 102 -6.53 5.75 -13.38
CA LEU A 102 -6.46 4.29 -13.23
C LEU A 102 -7.84 3.60 -13.30
N GLU A 103 -8.90 4.34 -13.66
CA GLU A 103 -10.31 3.87 -13.68
C GLU A 103 -10.54 2.57 -14.45
N MET A 104 -9.83 2.38 -15.58
CA MET A 104 -10.12 1.29 -16.52
C MET A 104 -9.70 -0.10 -16.03
N ILE A 105 -8.90 -0.20 -14.94
CA ILE A 105 -8.25 -1.47 -14.54
C ILE A 105 -8.89 -2.10 -13.29
N LEU A 106 -9.61 -1.35 -12.46
CA LEU A 106 -10.09 -1.83 -11.16
C LEU A 106 -11.56 -2.32 -11.14
N VAL A 107 -12.28 -2.20 -12.26
CA VAL A 107 -13.70 -2.62 -12.36
C VAL A 107 -13.87 -4.14 -12.56
N GLN A 108 -12.79 -4.93 -12.60
CA GLN A 108 -12.87 -6.39 -12.86
C GLN A 108 -12.90 -7.30 -11.62
N GLU A 109 -12.70 -6.80 -10.39
CA GLU A 109 -12.63 -7.67 -9.19
C GLU A 109 -13.84 -7.58 -8.24
N VAL A 110 -14.98 -7.05 -8.70
CA VAL A 110 -16.22 -7.05 -7.92
C VAL A 110 -17.34 -7.76 -8.69
N HIS A 111 -17.13 -9.04 -9.04
CA HIS A 111 -18.18 -10.02 -9.36
C HIS A 111 -17.84 -11.35 -8.67
#